data_AF-A0A957TI16-F1
#
_entry.id   AF-A0A957TI16-F1
#
_cell.length_a   1.000
_cell.length_b   1.000
_cell.length_c   1.000
_cell.angle_alpha   90.00
_cell.angle_beta   90.00
_cell.angle_gamma   90.00
#
_symmetry.space_group_name_H-M   'P 1'
#
loop_
_entity.id
_entity.type
_entity.pdbx_description
1 polymer ?
#
loop_
_entity_poly.entity_id
_entity_poly.type
_entity_poly.pdbx_seq_one_letter_code
_entity_poly.pdbx_strand_id
1 'polypeptide(L)'
;MKLEGSLRTDGPLPHAETPGVHAPVGELAAQRILIGILLFATIFRVFAALLHGNTVVALPGIYDQISYDGLARRVIGGYGFSFGQTWWPITPAGEPTAHWSFLYTLYLAAVYALFGPQPLVARLIQAVLTGFLHSWLAWRVGRRIFGPTVGLVAAGVSAVYLYFVYYAGALLTEPFYLTGILWTVDVALRLAGVGQTRPRDNRQAAPRLRCWVEFGLAIGVTVLLRQLFLLFVPFLFGWLWWNRTTPQPAGGAKQRLTAHPPWRVVMGLVLTTVMVVLLVLPW
;
A
#
# COMPACT_ATOMS: atom_id res chain seq x y z
N MET A 1 -82.58 16.03 -17.93
CA MET A 1 -82.49 14.62 -18.32
C MET A 1 -81.25 14.47 -19.18
N LYS A 2 -80.24 13.76 -18.64
CA LYS A 2 -79.06 13.13 -19.27
C LYS A 2 -78.57 13.64 -20.64
N LEU A 3 -77.28 13.97 -20.71
CA LEU A 3 -76.25 13.12 -21.34
C LEU A 3 -74.84 13.67 -21.07
N GLU A 4 -74.13 13.02 -20.15
CA GLU A 4 -72.67 13.04 -20.00
C GLU A 4 -72.03 12.13 -21.07
N GLY A 5 -70.82 12.46 -21.53
CA GLY A 5 -70.13 11.66 -22.53
C GLY A 5 -68.64 12.01 -22.73
N SER A 6 -67.82 11.70 -21.72
CA SER A 6 -66.46 11.16 -21.85
C SER A 6 -65.42 11.89 -22.72
N LEU A 7 -64.65 12.80 -22.10
CA LEU A 7 -63.25 13.05 -22.48
C LEU A 7 -62.35 12.18 -21.59
N ARG A 8 -61.70 11.18 -22.22
CA ARG A 8 -60.68 10.34 -21.60
C ARG A 8 -59.49 11.22 -21.21
N THR A 9 -59.15 11.23 -19.93
CA THR A 9 -57.88 11.74 -19.42
C THR A 9 -56.81 10.67 -19.56
N ASP A 10 -55.70 11.04 -20.17
CA ASP A 10 -54.47 10.24 -20.26
C ASP A 10 -53.98 9.90 -18.85
N GLY A 11 -53.97 8.60 -18.52
CA GLY A 11 -53.30 8.09 -17.34
C GLY A 11 -51.78 8.06 -17.56
N PRO A 12 -50.95 8.45 -16.58
CA PRO A 12 -49.51 8.30 -16.71
C PRO A 12 -49.15 6.81 -16.79
N LEU A 13 -48.32 6.46 -17.77
CA LEU A 13 -47.76 5.12 -17.98
C LEU A 13 -47.05 4.63 -16.70
N PRO A 14 -47.18 3.35 -16.34
CA PRO A 14 -46.39 2.78 -15.25
C PRO A 14 -44.91 2.80 -15.65
N HIS A 15 -44.11 3.57 -14.94
CA HIS A 15 -42.66 3.50 -15.02
C HIS A 15 -42.22 2.08 -14.62
N ALA A 16 -41.69 1.34 -15.60
CA ALA A 16 -41.01 0.09 -15.36
C ALA A 16 -39.85 0.33 -14.39
N GLU A 17 -39.95 -0.22 -13.18
CA GLU A 17 -38.82 -0.39 -12.29
C GLU A 17 -37.76 -1.19 -13.04
N THR A 18 -36.60 -0.58 -13.27
CA THR A 18 -35.43 -1.29 -13.78
C THR A 18 -34.88 -2.17 -12.65
N PRO A 19 -34.92 -3.51 -12.77
CA PRO A 19 -34.32 -4.38 -11.77
C PRO A 19 -32.84 -4.52 -12.10
N GLY A 20 -31.95 -4.17 -11.17
CA GLY A 20 -30.55 -4.56 -11.27
C GLY A 20 -29.50 -3.55 -10.83
N VAL A 21 -29.70 -2.81 -9.74
CA VAL A 21 -28.56 -2.26 -9.02
C VAL A 21 -28.11 -3.32 -8.02
N HIS A 22 -26.95 -3.92 -8.30
CA HIS A 22 -26.34 -5.01 -7.54
C HIS A 22 -26.60 -4.90 -6.04
N ALA A 23 -27.37 -5.85 -5.49
CA ALA A 23 -27.55 -5.96 -4.06
C ALA A 23 -26.16 -6.03 -3.39
N PRO A 24 -25.91 -5.22 -2.35
CA PRO A 24 -24.62 -5.21 -1.68
C PRO A 24 -24.32 -6.62 -1.14
N VAL A 25 -23.13 -7.14 -1.43
CA VAL A 25 -22.67 -8.42 -0.89
C VAL A 25 -22.76 -8.34 0.63
N GLY A 26 -23.49 -9.27 1.26
CA GLY A 26 -23.62 -9.32 2.71
C GLY A 26 -22.25 -9.35 3.39
N GLU A 27 -22.09 -8.68 4.54
CA GLU A 27 -20.78 -8.47 5.16
C GLU A 27 -20.01 -9.77 5.43
N LEU A 28 -20.71 -10.82 5.87
CA LEU A 28 -20.14 -12.16 6.08
C LEU A 28 -19.64 -12.79 4.78
N ALA A 29 -20.37 -12.62 3.68
CA ALA A 29 -19.97 -13.13 2.37
C ALA A 29 -18.74 -12.36 1.84
N ALA A 30 -18.73 -11.03 1.99
CA ALA A 30 -17.60 -10.20 1.60
C ALA A 30 -16.32 -10.56 2.37
N GLN A 31 -16.44 -10.85 3.68
CA GLN A 31 -15.30 -11.30 4.49
C GLN A 31 -14.77 -12.66 4.03
N ARG A 32 -15.64 -13.64 3.76
CA ARG A 32 -15.24 -14.96 3.25
C ARG A 32 -14.54 -14.86 1.88
N ILE A 33 -15.08 -14.04 0.98
CA ILE A 33 -14.48 -13.79 -0.33
C ILE A 33 -13.09 -13.18 -0.17
N LEU A 34 -12.95 -12.15 0.69
CA LEU A 34 -11.66 -11.53 0.95
C LEU A 34 -10.65 -12.55 1.48
N ILE A 35 -11.01 -13.37 2.49
CA ILE A 35 -10.12 -14.40 3.02
C ILE A 35 -9.67 -15.36 1.92
N GLY A 36 -10.59 -15.82 1.07
CA GLY A 36 -10.27 -16.66 -0.08
C GLY A 36 -9.25 -16.00 -1.02
N ILE A 37 -9.43 -14.72 -1.35
CA ILE A 37 -8.51 -13.95 -2.19
C ILE A 37 -7.12 -13.84 -1.53
N LEU A 38 -7.06 -13.54 -0.23
CA LEU A 38 -5.79 -13.39 0.50
C LEU A 38 -5.02 -14.71 0.57
N LEU A 39 -5.72 -15.82 0.83
CA LEU A 39 -5.12 -17.16 0.84
C LEU A 39 -4.61 -17.53 -0.55
N PHE A 40 -5.42 -17.34 -1.58
CA PHE A 40 -5.02 -17.59 -2.96
C PHE A 40 -3.80 -16.75 -3.36
N ALA A 41 -3.81 -15.44 -3.09
CA ALA A 41 -2.70 -14.54 -3.41
C ALA A 41 -1.38 -14.97 -2.75
N THR A 42 -1.46 -15.42 -1.50
CA THR A 42 -0.34 -15.90 -0.69
C THR A 42 0.19 -17.22 -1.25
N ILE A 43 -0.69 -18.21 -1.44
CA ILE A 43 -0.33 -19.54 -1.97
C ILE A 43 0.31 -19.39 -3.35
N PHE A 44 -0.24 -18.55 -4.22
CA PHE A 44 0.26 -18.40 -5.58
C PHE A 44 1.66 -17.78 -5.63
N ARG A 45 1.97 -16.83 -4.75
CA ARG A 45 3.32 -16.26 -4.61
C ARG A 45 4.30 -17.23 -3.94
N VAL A 46 3.84 -17.99 -2.96
CA VAL A 46 4.66 -19.06 -2.35
C VAL A 46 5.02 -20.09 -3.41
N PHE A 47 4.07 -20.49 -4.26
CA PHE A 47 4.32 -21.37 -5.39
C PHE A 47 5.38 -20.78 -6.34
N ALA A 48 5.29 -19.49 -6.70
CA ALA A 48 6.32 -18.82 -7.50
C ALA A 48 7.71 -18.82 -6.81
N ALA A 49 7.78 -18.53 -5.51
CA ALA A 49 9.02 -18.60 -4.73
C ALA A 49 9.64 -20.02 -4.74
N LEU A 50 8.81 -21.06 -4.61
CA LEU A 50 9.24 -22.45 -4.69
C LEU A 50 9.79 -22.81 -6.08
N LEU A 51 9.18 -22.31 -7.16
CA LEU A 51 9.69 -22.50 -8.52
C LEU A 51 11.07 -21.87 -8.73
N HIS A 52 11.33 -20.70 -8.12
CA HIS A 52 12.65 -20.09 -8.16
C HIS A 52 13.69 -20.83 -7.28
N GLY A 53 13.25 -21.56 -6.25
CA GLY A 53 14.12 -22.41 -5.44
C GLY A 53 15.22 -21.64 -4.71
N ASN A 54 16.41 -22.24 -4.59
CA ASN A 54 17.60 -21.63 -4.00
C ASN A 54 18.57 -21.03 -5.03
N THR A 55 18.27 -21.15 -6.32
CA THR A 55 19.15 -20.63 -7.37
C THR A 55 18.92 -19.15 -7.58
N VAL A 56 20.01 -18.38 -7.64
CA VAL A 56 20.00 -16.95 -7.94
C VAL A 56 20.72 -16.77 -9.27
N VAL A 57 19.95 -16.58 -10.32
CA VAL A 57 20.43 -16.52 -11.70
C VAL A 57 19.85 -15.30 -12.41
N ALA A 58 20.51 -14.85 -13.46
CA ALA A 58 20.03 -13.74 -14.27
C ALA A 58 18.74 -14.16 -14.99
N LEU A 59 17.66 -13.43 -14.72
CA LEU A 59 16.36 -13.62 -15.35
C LEU A 59 15.84 -12.26 -15.83
N PRO A 60 15.04 -12.24 -16.92
CA PRO A 60 14.50 -11.00 -17.47
C PRO A 60 13.78 -10.17 -16.41
N GLY A 61 14.15 -8.90 -16.30
CA GLY A 61 13.53 -7.94 -15.39
C GLY A 61 13.83 -8.12 -13.90
N ILE A 62 14.66 -9.09 -13.50
CA ILE A 62 14.99 -9.34 -12.08
C ILE A 62 16.49 -9.58 -11.86
N TYR A 63 17.35 -8.95 -12.68
CA TYR A 63 18.81 -9.08 -12.59
C TYR A 63 19.35 -8.66 -11.22
N ASP A 64 18.77 -7.62 -10.62
CA ASP A 64 19.16 -7.06 -9.33
C ASP A 64 19.15 -8.07 -8.17
N GLN A 65 18.45 -9.21 -8.32
CA GLN A 65 18.50 -10.29 -7.34
C GLN A 65 19.92 -10.82 -7.09
N ILE A 66 20.78 -10.79 -8.11
CA ILE A 66 22.18 -11.22 -8.01
C ILE A 66 22.93 -10.23 -7.11
N SER A 67 22.69 -8.93 -7.31
CA SER A 67 23.28 -7.86 -6.51
C SER A 67 22.86 -7.98 -5.05
N TYR A 68 21.56 -8.18 -4.78
CA TYR A 68 21.05 -8.27 -3.42
C TYR A 68 21.50 -9.53 -2.68
N ASP A 69 21.51 -10.69 -3.35
CA ASP A 69 22.09 -11.92 -2.78
C ASP A 69 23.59 -11.75 -2.49
N GLY A 70 24.35 -11.19 -3.44
CA GLY A 70 25.78 -10.93 -3.29
C GLY A 70 26.11 -9.96 -2.15
N LEU A 71 25.37 -8.85 -2.04
CA LEU A 71 25.52 -7.88 -0.96
C LEU A 71 25.21 -8.51 0.41
N ALA A 72 24.10 -9.25 0.52
CA ALA A 72 23.73 -9.92 1.76
C ALA A 72 24.84 -10.89 2.23
N ARG A 73 25.41 -11.67 1.31
CA ARG A 73 26.56 -12.56 1.58
C ARG A 73 27.80 -11.80 2.05
N ARG A 74 28.08 -10.63 1.48
CA ARG A 74 29.23 -9.81 1.88
C ARG A 74 29.04 -9.16 3.25
N VAL A 75 27.82 -8.72 3.56
CA VAL A 75 27.47 -8.18 4.88
C VAL A 75 27.65 -9.26 5.97
N ILE A 76 27.08 -10.46 5.80
CA ILE A 76 27.26 -11.55 6.78
C ILE A 76 28.72 -12.04 6.85
N GLY A 77 29.49 -11.87 5.77
CA GLY A 77 30.92 -12.18 5.72
C GLY A 77 31.83 -11.12 6.35
N GLY A 78 31.28 -10.01 6.86
CA GLY A 78 32.05 -8.96 7.54
C GLY A 78 32.65 -7.89 6.62
N TYR A 79 32.32 -7.90 5.32
CA TYR A 79 32.86 -6.93 4.33
C TYR A 79 32.01 -5.66 4.19
N GLY A 80 30.93 -5.54 4.97
CA GLY A 80 29.99 -4.43 4.89
C GLY A 80 29.22 -4.35 3.56
N PHE A 81 28.67 -3.17 3.28
CA PHE A 81 27.91 -2.87 2.06
C PHE A 81 28.86 -2.52 0.90
N SER A 82 29.53 -3.54 0.37
CA SER A 82 30.50 -3.43 -0.72
C SER A 82 30.39 -4.62 -1.66
N PHE A 83 30.99 -4.55 -2.86
CA PHE A 83 31.25 -5.70 -3.73
C PHE A 83 32.74 -6.07 -3.73
N GLY A 84 33.06 -7.35 -3.99
CA GLY A 84 34.45 -7.83 -4.05
C GLY A 84 35.14 -7.59 -5.39
N GLN A 85 34.39 -7.13 -6.37
CA GLN A 85 34.81 -6.84 -7.73
C GLN A 85 34.04 -5.62 -8.22
N THR A 86 34.48 -5.04 -9.34
CA THR A 86 33.71 -3.98 -10.00
C THR A 86 32.32 -4.51 -10.36
N TRP A 87 31.29 -3.77 -9.97
CA TRP A 87 29.90 -4.16 -10.16
C TRP A 87 29.11 -3.09 -10.89
N TRP A 88 28.00 -3.48 -11.52
CA TRP A 88 27.06 -2.53 -12.12
C TRP A 88 26.47 -1.60 -11.04
N PRO A 89 26.31 -0.27 -11.27
CA PRO A 89 26.55 0.48 -12.50
C PRO A 89 27.90 1.23 -12.48
N ILE A 90 29.01 0.51 -12.31
CA ILE A 90 30.39 1.05 -12.18
C ILE A 90 30.72 1.42 -10.73
N THR A 91 30.45 0.51 -9.79
CA THR A 91 30.97 0.58 -8.41
C THR A 91 32.25 -0.23 -8.32
N PRO A 92 33.42 0.39 -8.07
CA PRO A 92 34.68 -0.31 -7.83
C PRO A 92 34.61 -1.30 -6.65
N ALA A 93 35.53 -2.26 -6.65
CA ALA A 93 35.65 -3.24 -5.58
C ALA A 93 35.96 -2.56 -4.22
N GLY A 94 35.28 -3.00 -3.17
CA GLY A 94 35.46 -2.47 -1.81
C GLY A 94 34.80 -1.12 -1.54
N GLU A 95 34.23 -0.45 -2.56
CA GLU A 95 33.56 0.83 -2.36
C GLU A 95 32.16 0.70 -1.75
N PRO A 96 31.70 1.72 -0.98
CA PRO A 96 30.37 1.74 -0.40
C PRO A 96 29.25 1.71 -1.45
N THR A 97 28.25 0.86 -1.22
CA THR A 97 27.12 0.66 -2.15
C THR A 97 25.83 1.36 -1.68
N ALA A 98 25.93 2.60 -1.21
CA ALA A 98 24.81 3.35 -0.60
C ALA A 98 23.61 3.60 -1.55
N HIS A 99 23.80 3.43 -2.86
CA HIS A 99 22.74 3.53 -3.86
C HIS A 99 21.86 2.27 -3.98
N TRP A 100 22.29 1.14 -3.40
CA TRP A 100 21.46 -0.06 -3.25
C TRP A 100 20.60 0.06 -2.01
N SER A 101 19.44 -0.61 -2.01
CA SER A 101 18.55 -0.57 -0.85
C SER A 101 19.23 -1.16 0.38
N PHE A 102 19.46 -0.30 1.36
CA PHE A 102 20.05 -0.65 2.64
C PHE A 102 19.14 -1.60 3.42
N LEU A 103 17.85 -1.24 3.56
CA LEU A 103 16.89 -2.02 4.33
C LEU A 103 16.64 -3.41 3.75
N TYR A 104 16.60 -3.54 2.41
CA TYR A 104 16.40 -4.84 1.78
C TYR A 104 17.62 -5.76 1.93
N THR A 105 18.82 -5.20 1.78
CA THR A 105 20.06 -5.93 2.01
C THR A 105 20.16 -6.42 3.45
N LEU A 106 19.79 -5.59 4.44
CA LEU A 106 19.73 -6.00 5.85
C LEU A 106 18.71 -7.10 6.11
N TYR A 107 17.53 -7.03 5.47
CA TYR A 107 16.54 -8.10 5.54
C TYR A 107 17.13 -9.44 5.08
N LEU A 108 17.79 -9.47 3.91
CA LEU A 108 18.42 -10.69 3.41
C LEU A 108 19.58 -11.15 4.29
N ALA A 109 20.43 -10.24 4.74
CA ALA A 109 21.53 -10.56 5.63
C ALA A 109 21.04 -11.17 6.96
N ALA A 110 19.95 -10.64 7.53
CA ALA A 110 19.34 -11.20 8.73
C ALA A 110 18.79 -12.61 8.49
N VAL A 111 18.10 -12.85 7.37
CA VAL A 111 17.63 -14.20 7.00
C VAL A 111 18.82 -15.15 6.82
N TYR A 112 19.87 -14.71 6.13
CA TYR A 112 21.04 -15.55 5.87
C TYR A 112 21.88 -15.82 7.13
N ALA A 113 21.92 -14.89 8.08
CA ALA A 113 22.55 -15.11 9.37
C ALA A 113 21.81 -16.18 10.21
N LEU A 114 20.47 -16.23 10.11
CA LEU A 114 19.65 -17.15 10.90
C LEU A 114 19.51 -18.55 10.28
N PHE A 115 19.37 -18.63 8.96
CA PHE A 115 19.04 -19.88 8.25
C PHE A 115 20.16 -20.37 7.33
N GLY A 116 21.31 -19.68 7.34
CA GLY A 116 22.36 -19.84 6.34
C GLY A 116 21.98 -19.16 5.02
N PRO A 117 22.92 -19.08 4.06
CA PRO A 117 22.73 -18.36 2.80
C PRO A 117 21.83 -19.14 1.82
N GLN A 118 20.56 -19.29 2.20
CA GLN A 118 19.48 -19.99 1.51
C GLN A 118 18.46 -18.97 0.95
N PRO A 119 18.60 -18.56 -0.33
CA PRO A 119 17.70 -17.62 -1.00
C PRO A 119 16.21 -17.98 -0.89
N LEU A 120 15.89 -19.28 -0.88
CA LEU A 120 14.51 -19.75 -0.81
C LEU A 120 13.78 -19.26 0.43
N VAL A 121 14.45 -19.24 1.60
CA VAL A 121 13.82 -18.82 2.86
C VAL A 121 13.41 -17.35 2.78
N ALA A 122 14.30 -16.49 2.26
CA ALA A 122 14.00 -15.09 2.04
C ALA A 122 12.88 -14.88 1.01
N ARG A 123 12.84 -15.68 -0.06
CA ARG A 123 11.74 -15.64 -1.05
C ARG A 123 10.41 -16.03 -0.43
N LEU A 124 10.38 -17.07 0.41
CA LEU A 124 9.15 -17.54 1.07
C LEU A 124 8.60 -16.50 2.05
N ILE A 125 9.46 -15.91 2.89
CA ILE A 125 9.04 -14.84 3.82
C ILE A 125 8.45 -13.67 3.04
N GLN A 126 9.16 -13.22 1.99
CA GLN A 126 8.69 -12.12 1.13
C GLN A 126 7.37 -12.48 0.44
N ALA A 127 7.24 -13.67 -0.13
CA ALA A 127 6.04 -14.14 -0.82
C ALA A 127 4.82 -14.20 0.11
N VAL A 128 5.00 -14.69 1.34
CA VAL A 128 3.92 -14.75 2.33
C VAL A 128 3.47 -13.34 2.73
N LEU A 129 4.43 -12.49 3.10
CA LEU A 129 4.13 -11.13 3.53
C LEU A 129 3.45 -10.33 2.43
N THR A 130 4.00 -10.35 1.22
CA THR A 130 3.51 -9.51 0.12
C THR A 130 2.24 -10.07 -0.52
N GLY A 131 2.07 -11.39 -0.56
CA GLY A 131 0.82 -12.01 -1.00
C GLY A 131 -0.36 -11.63 -0.13
N PHE A 132 -0.16 -11.58 1.19
CA PHE A 132 -1.19 -11.08 2.09
C PHE A 132 -1.34 -9.55 1.98
N LEU A 133 -0.24 -8.81 2.15
CA LEU A 133 -0.29 -7.35 2.34
C LEU A 133 -0.73 -6.60 1.08
N HIS A 134 -0.32 -7.00 -0.12
CA HIS A 134 -0.71 -6.31 -1.35
C HIS A 134 -2.23 -6.37 -1.56
N SER A 135 -2.80 -7.58 -1.53
CA SER A 135 -4.24 -7.76 -1.72
C SER A 135 -5.05 -7.16 -0.56
N TRP A 136 -4.57 -7.27 0.68
CA TRP A 136 -5.25 -6.67 1.83
C TRP A 136 -5.26 -5.14 1.78
N LEU A 137 -4.11 -4.50 1.49
CA LEU A 137 -4.03 -3.04 1.39
C LEU A 137 -4.79 -2.52 0.17
N ALA A 138 -4.74 -3.23 -0.97
CA ALA A 138 -5.54 -2.90 -2.15
C ALA A 138 -7.04 -2.91 -1.84
N TRP A 139 -7.52 -3.92 -1.09
CA TRP A 139 -8.90 -3.94 -0.62
C TRP A 139 -9.22 -2.76 0.30
N ARG A 140 -8.35 -2.43 1.27
CA ARG A 140 -8.57 -1.31 2.19
C ARG A 140 -8.66 0.03 1.45
N VAL A 141 -7.77 0.26 0.49
CA VAL A 141 -7.75 1.48 -0.33
C VAL A 141 -8.99 1.54 -1.21
N GLY A 142 -9.26 0.49 -2.01
CA GLY A 142 -10.42 0.44 -2.90
C GLY A 142 -11.74 0.56 -2.16
N ARG A 143 -11.89 -0.15 -1.03
CA ARG A 143 -13.08 -0.07 -0.17
C ARG A 143 -13.31 1.34 0.35
N ARG A 144 -12.25 2.06 0.72
CA ARG A 144 -12.37 3.38 1.33
C ARG A 144 -12.75 4.45 0.33
N ILE A 145 -12.26 4.34 -0.91
CA ILE A 145 -12.52 5.35 -1.95
C ILE A 145 -13.84 5.08 -2.67
N PHE A 146 -14.12 3.81 -3.01
CA PHE A 146 -15.20 3.45 -3.95
C PHE A 146 -16.21 2.44 -3.39
N GLY A 147 -16.03 1.98 -2.15
CA GLY A 147 -16.94 1.06 -1.47
C GLY A 147 -16.55 -0.43 -1.56
N PRO A 148 -17.26 -1.30 -0.83
CA PRO A 148 -16.85 -2.69 -0.56
C PRO A 148 -16.57 -3.54 -1.80
N THR A 149 -17.43 -3.46 -2.83
CA THR A 149 -17.29 -4.26 -4.06
C THR A 149 -16.00 -3.92 -4.79
N VAL A 150 -15.68 -2.64 -4.95
CA VAL A 150 -14.44 -2.19 -5.61
C VAL A 150 -13.22 -2.59 -4.80
N GLY A 151 -13.31 -2.58 -3.47
CA GLY A 151 -12.26 -3.15 -2.61
C GLY A 151 -11.99 -4.63 -2.91
N LEU A 152 -13.03 -5.44 -3.05
CA LEU A 152 -12.87 -6.87 -3.36
C LEU A 152 -12.26 -7.08 -4.75
N VAL A 153 -12.71 -6.31 -5.75
CA VAL A 153 -12.15 -6.34 -7.10
C VAL A 153 -10.66 -5.94 -7.06
N ALA A 154 -10.30 -4.89 -6.34
CA ALA A 154 -8.91 -4.45 -6.21
C ALA A 154 -8.01 -5.54 -5.57
N ALA A 155 -8.49 -6.22 -4.54
CA ALA A 155 -7.77 -7.36 -3.96
C ALA A 155 -7.63 -8.53 -4.94
N GLY A 156 -8.69 -8.85 -5.68
CA GLY A 156 -8.69 -9.91 -6.68
C GLY A 156 -7.70 -9.64 -7.81
N VAL A 157 -7.71 -8.43 -8.37
CA VAL A 157 -6.75 -8.01 -9.40
C VAL A 157 -5.32 -8.09 -8.86
N SER A 158 -5.07 -7.57 -7.65
CA SER A 158 -3.75 -7.68 -7.00
C SER A 158 -3.32 -9.14 -6.78
N ALA A 159 -4.25 -10.04 -6.50
CA ALA A 159 -3.94 -11.44 -6.22
C ALA A 159 -3.40 -12.17 -7.47
N VAL A 160 -3.99 -11.90 -8.65
CA VAL A 160 -3.65 -12.57 -9.92
C VAL A 160 -2.66 -11.80 -10.79
N TYR A 161 -2.34 -10.56 -10.44
CA TYR A 161 -1.45 -9.73 -11.26
C TYR A 161 -0.04 -10.34 -11.35
N LEU A 162 0.29 -10.87 -12.53
CA LEU A 162 1.49 -11.69 -12.76
C LEU A 162 2.79 -10.98 -12.40
N TYR A 163 2.87 -9.67 -12.59
CA TYR A 163 4.03 -8.88 -12.19
C TYR A 163 4.28 -8.98 -10.67
N PHE A 164 3.24 -8.91 -9.83
CA PHE A 164 3.39 -9.09 -8.38
C PHE A 164 3.78 -10.52 -8.03
N VAL A 165 3.26 -11.52 -8.75
CA VAL A 165 3.59 -12.93 -8.50
C VAL A 165 5.05 -13.21 -8.83
N TYR A 166 5.51 -12.75 -9.99
CA TYR A 166 6.88 -12.93 -10.46
C TYR A 166 7.89 -12.23 -9.54
N TYR A 167 7.67 -10.96 -9.22
CA TYR A 167 8.60 -10.20 -8.38
C TYR A 167 8.59 -10.68 -6.92
N ALA A 168 7.46 -11.16 -6.39
CA ALA A 168 7.40 -11.70 -5.03
C ALA A 168 8.28 -12.95 -4.85
N GLY A 169 8.49 -13.73 -5.92
CA GLY A 169 9.38 -14.89 -5.93
C GLY A 169 10.86 -14.56 -6.13
N ALA A 170 11.21 -13.33 -6.50
CA ALA A 170 12.57 -12.87 -6.73
C ALA A 170 13.14 -12.13 -5.51
N LEU A 171 14.47 -12.10 -5.35
CA LEU A 171 15.11 -11.33 -4.27
C LEU A 171 15.23 -9.85 -4.66
N LEU A 172 14.11 -9.13 -4.56
CA LEU A 172 13.98 -7.77 -5.03
C LEU A 172 13.32 -6.86 -3.99
N THR A 173 13.65 -5.57 -4.06
CA THR A 173 13.03 -4.53 -3.21
C THR A 173 11.57 -4.28 -3.51
N GLU A 174 11.17 -4.50 -4.76
CA GLU A 174 9.91 -4.06 -5.36
C GLU A 174 8.69 -4.57 -4.59
N PRO A 175 8.60 -5.84 -4.17
CA PRO A 175 7.46 -6.33 -3.42
C PRO A 175 7.26 -5.61 -2.08
N PHE A 176 8.33 -5.36 -1.33
CA PHE A 176 8.23 -4.57 -0.09
C PHE A 176 8.01 -3.09 -0.37
N TYR A 177 8.62 -2.54 -1.42
CA TYR A 177 8.44 -1.14 -1.80
C TYR A 177 6.99 -0.82 -2.17
N LEU A 178 6.35 -1.68 -2.98
CA LEU A 178 4.94 -1.57 -3.32
C LEU A 178 4.03 -1.70 -2.09
N THR A 179 4.38 -2.57 -1.14
CA THR A 179 3.68 -2.64 0.16
C THR A 179 3.80 -1.31 0.91
N GLY A 180 5.00 -0.72 0.95
CA GLY A 180 5.25 0.58 1.59
C GLY A 180 4.43 1.71 0.96
N ILE A 181 4.35 1.75 -0.38
CA ILE A 181 3.50 2.72 -1.11
C ILE A 181 2.03 2.52 -0.73
N LEU A 182 1.51 1.29 -0.82
CA LEU A 182 0.12 0.99 -0.50
C LEU A 182 -0.22 1.32 0.97
N TRP A 183 0.71 1.05 1.88
CA TRP A 183 0.56 1.39 3.30
C TRP A 183 0.56 2.91 3.50
N THR A 184 1.48 3.63 2.85
CA THR A 184 1.54 5.10 2.89
C THR A 184 0.23 5.72 2.37
N VAL A 185 -0.30 5.22 1.26
CA VAL A 185 -1.58 5.67 0.69
C VAL A 185 -2.74 5.32 1.63
N ASP A 186 -2.79 4.12 2.19
CA ASP A 186 -3.84 3.72 3.15
C ASP A 186 -3.84 4.64 4.40
N VAL A 187 -2.68 4.94 4.97
CA VAL A 187 -2.55 5.85 6.10
C VAL A 187 -2.93 7.27 5.70
N ALA A 188 -2.47 7.75 4.54
CA ALA A 188 -2.81 9.09 4.03
C ALA A 188 -4.32 9.26 3.84
N LEU A 189 -5.01 8.26 3.31
CA LEU A 189 -6.48 8.30 3.16
C LEU A 189 -7.20 8.29 4.51
N ARG A 190 -6.71 7.52 5.50
CA ARG A 190 -7.22 7.59 6.89
C ARG A 190 -6.98 8.96 7.50
N LEU A 191 -5.80 9.51 7.29
CA LEU A 191 -5.44 10.87 7.67
C LEU A 191 -6.16 11.93 6.85
N ALA A 192 -6.79 11.64 5.72
CA ALA A 192 -7.66 12.59 5.02
C ALA A 192 -9.14 12.45 5.43
N GLY A 193 -9.50 11.42 6.20
CA GLY A 193 -10.88 11.17 6.61
C GLY A 193 -11.76 10.56 5.51
N VAL A 194 -11.15 10.06 4.42
CA VAL A 194 -11.88 9.46 3.28
C VAL A 194 -12.63 8.20 3.75
N GLY A 195 -13.87 8.04 3.30
CA GLY A 195 -14.70 6.86 3.58
C GLY A 195 -15.31 6.79 4.99
N GLN A 196 -15.27 7.87 5.78
CA GLN A 196 -15.95 7.94 7.08
C GLN A 196 -17.39 8.42 6.91
N THR A 197 -18.38 7.52 7.08
CA THR A 197 -19.79 7.86 7.24
C THR A 197 -20.04 8.32 8.68
N ARG A 198 -20.18 9.64 8.92
CA ARG A 198 -20.65 10.20 10.21
C ARG A 198 -22.14 9.86 10.40
N PRO A 199 -22.65 9.55 11.62
CA PRO A 199 -22.42 10.36 12.83
C PRO A 199 -22.34 9.60 14.18
N ARG A 200 -21.49 10.07 15.12
CA ARG A 200 -21.82 10.12 16.55
C ARG A 200 -20.84 11.01 17.34
N ASP A 201 -21.41 12.00 18.01
CA ASP A 201 -20.87 12.91 19.03
C ASP A 201 -19.55 13.64 18.80
N ASN A 202 -19.69 14.89 18.32
CA ASN A 202 -19.34 16.14 19.00
C ASN A 202 -18.09 16.22 19.92
N ARG A 203 -17.01 15.51 19.62
CA ARG A 203 -15.65 15.89 20.05
C ARG A 203 -14.64 15.44 19.00
N GLN A 204 -14.19 16.39 18.19
CA GLN A 204 -12.81 16.47 17.71
C GLN A 204 -12.10 15.12 17.48
N ALA A 205 -12.45 14.36 16.45
CA ALA A 205 -11.59 13.26 15.98
C ALA A 205 -10.38 13.86 15.22
N ALA A 206 -9.54 14.63 15.94
CA ALA A 206 -8.20 14.88 15.44
C ALA A 206 -7.56 13.51 15.16
N PRO A 207 -6.87 13.33 14.02
CA PRO A 207 -6.12 12.12 13.79
C PRO A 207 -5.22 11.90 15.01
N ARG A 208 -5.34 10.72 15.64
CA ARG A 208 -4.54 10.39 16.82
C ARG A 208 -3.07 10.58 16.44
N LEU A 209 -2.25 11.10 17.35
CA LEU A 209 -0.81 11.25 17.15
C LEU A 209 -0.18 9.98 16.56
N ARG A 210 -0.69 8.83 16.98
CA ARG A 210 -0.36 7.49 16.44
C ARG A 210 -0.48 7.37 14.92
N CYS A 211 -1.48 7.97 14.28
CA CYS A 211 -1.65 7.92 12.82
C CYS A 211 -0.58 8.74 12.08
N TRP A 212 -0.13 9.86 12.66
CA TRP A 212 0.98 10.65 12.10
C TRP A 212 2.32 9.94 12.28
N VAL A 213 2.53 9.29 13.42
CA VAL A 213 3.69 8.42 13.64
C VAL A 213 3.68 7.24 12.66
N GLU A 214 2.55 6.56 12.51
CA GLU A 214 2.37 5.48 11.53
C GLU A 214 2.65 5.97 10.11
N PHE A 215 2.22 7.19 9.77
CA PHE A 215 2.48 7.79 8.46
C PHE A 215 3.95 8.06 8.22
N GLY A 216 4.65 8.62 9.21
CA GLY A 216 6.11 8.83 9.15
C GLY A 216 6.87 7.51 9.04
N LEU A 217 6.43 6.48 9.75
CA LEU A 217 7.01 5.13 9.64
C LEU A 217 6.77 4.52 8.25
N ALA A 218 5.55 4.64 7.70
CA ALA A 218 5.22 4.14 6.37
C ALA A 218 6.08 4.81 5.29
N ILE A 219 6.22 6.15 5.35
CA ILE A 219 7.10 6.89 4.44
C ILE A 219 8.56 6.49 4.65
N GLY A 220 9.04 6.47 5.88
CA GLY A 220 10.44 6.16 6.20
C GLY A 220 10.85 4.78 5.73
N VAL A 221 10.04 3.75 5.99
CA VAL A 221 10.28 2.39 5.47
C VAL A 221 10.28 2.37 3.94
N THR A 222 9.34 3.08 3.30
CA THR A 222 9.27 3.15 1.84
C THR A 222 10.50 3.85 1.23
N VAL A 223 10.99 4.91 1.87
CA VAL A 223 12.20 5.66 1.46
C VAL A 223 13.47 4.83 1.67
N LEU A 224 13.58 4.10 2.79
CA LEU A 224 14.70 3.19 3.06
C LEU A 224 14.75 2.02 2.06
N LEU A 225 13.60 1.62 1.52
CA LEU A 225 13.55 0.68 0.40
C LEU A 225 14.00 1.37 -0.89
N ARG A 226 13.42 2.52 -1.24
CA ARG A 226 13.82 3.30 -2.42
C ARG A 226 13.68 4.81 -2.17
N GLN A 227 14.81 5.50 -2.21
CA GLN A 227 14.91 6.96 -2.00
C GLN A 227 14.09 7.80 -2.99
N LEU A 228 13.82 7.27 -4.19
CA LEU A 228 13.01 7.97 -5.21
C LEU A 228 11.64 8.41 -4.67
N PHE A 229 11.10 7.70 -3.68
CA PHE A 229 9.83 8.05 -3.06
C PHE A 229 9.85 9.41 -2.36
N LEU A 230 11.01 9.93 -1.96
CA LEU A 230 11.13 11.28 -1.40
C LEU A 230 10.61 12.36 -2.34
N LEU A 231 10.71 12.17 -3.67
CA LEU A 231 10.16 13.11 -4.64
C LEU A 231 8.63 13.19 -4.58
N PHE A 232 7.97 12.11 -4.14
CA PHE A 232 6.51 12.07 -4.00
C PHE A 232 6.01 12.69 -2.67
N VAL A 233 6.85 12.71 -1.63
CA VAL A 233 6.46 13.17 -0.28
C VAL A 233 5.93 14.61 -0.25
N PRO A 234 6.54 15.62 -0.93
CA PRO A 234 6.01 16.98 -0.95
C PRO A 234 4.60 17.07 -1.52
N PHE A 235 4.30 16.32 -2.59
CA PHE A 235 2.96 16.29 -3.19
C PHE A 235 1.95 15.67 -2.25
N LEU A 236 2.32 14.59 -1.55
CA LEU A 236 1.46 13.94 -0.58
C LEU A 236 1.17 14.85 0.62
N PHE A 237 2.17 15.59 1.09
CA PHE A 237 2.01 16.59 2.16
C PHE A 237 1.11 17.73 1.71
N GLY A 238 1.29 18.25 0.50
CA GLY A 238 0.42 19.28 -0.09
C GLY A 238 -1.03 18.81 -0.22
N TRP A 239 -1.25 17.57 -0.66
CA TRP A 239 -2.59 16.97 -0.76
C TRP A 239 -3.23 16.77 0.63
N LEU A 240 -2.48 16.31 1.63
CA LEU A 240 -2.96 16.18 3.01
C LEU A 240 -3.30 17.53 3.64
N TRP A 241 -2.45 18.53 3.40
CA TRP A 241 -2.69 19.91 3.82
C TRP A 241 -4.01 20.40 3.24
N TRP A 242 -4.16 20.35 1.91
CA TRP A 242 -5.35 20.76 1.19
C TRP A 242 -6.62 20.10 1.75
N ASN A 243 -6.64 18.77 1.89
CA ASN A 243 -7.84 18.06 2.37
C ASN A 243 -8.20 18.38 3.83
N ARG A 244 -7.26 18.84 4.64
CA ARG A 244 -7.49 19.13 6.06
C ARG A 244 -7.79 20.60 6.34
N THR A 245 -7.28 21.51 5.51
CA THR A 245 -7.50 22.96 5.65
C THR A 245 -8.66 23.45 4.80
N THR A 246 -8.95 22.82 3.66
CA THR A 246 -10.05 23.24 2.79
C THR A 246 -11.38 22.90 3.44
N PRO A 247 -12.23 23.90 3.71
CA PRO A 247 -13.57 23.68 4.23
C PRO A 247 -14.41 22.94 3.18
N GLN A 248 -14.94 21.75 3.49
CA GLN A 248 -15.90 21.11 2.60
C GLN A 248 -17.22 21.91 2.60
N PRO A 249 -17.79 22.26 1.42
CA PRO A 249 -19.07 22.93 1.36
C PRO A 249 -20.13 22.02 1.98
N ALA A 250 -20.66 22.44 3.12
CA ALA A 250 -21.72 21.73 3.80
C ALA A 250 -22.99 21.80 2.94
N GLY A 251 -23.46 20.65 2.46
CA GLY A 251 -24.83 20.53 1.99
C GLY A 251 -25.79 20.76 3.15
N GLY A 252 -26.23 22.00 3.33
CA GLY A 252 -27.25 22.39 4.32
C GLY A 252 -26.78 23.44 5.32
N ALA A 253 -27.55 24.53 5.41
CA ALA A 253 -27.29 25.80 6.10
C ALA A 253 -27.12 25.74 7.65
N LYS A 254 -26.83 24.58 8.25
CA LYS A 254 -26.64 24.46 9.72
C LYS A 254 -25.43 23.63 10.16
N GLN A 255 -24.56 23.19 9.27
CA GLN A 255 -23.31 22.54 9.67
C GLN A 255 -22.12 23.48 9.46
N ARG A 256 -21.73 24.15 10.55
CA ARG A 256 -20.49 24.94 10.61
C ARG A 256 -19.31 24.09 10.12
N LEU A 257 -18.58 24.66 9.16
CA LEU A 257 -17.37 24.18 8.53
C LEU A 257 -16.38 23.63 9.57
N THR A 258 -16.23 22.30 9.64
CA THR A 258 -15.20 21.68 10.50
C THR A 258 -13.88 21.58 9.75
N ALA A 259 -13.26 22.71 9.42
CA ALA A 259 -11.84 22.73 9.06
C ALA A 259 -11.02 22.53 10.35
N HIS A 260 -10.00 21.67 10.31
CA HIS A 260 -9.07 21.58 11.44
C HIS A 260 -8.22 22.84 11.49
N PRO A 261 -7.84 23.34 12.69
CA PRO A 261 -6.95 24.48 12.76
C PRO A 261 -5.59 24.09 12.12
N PRO A 262 -5.01 24.96 11.27
CA PRO A 262 -3.85 24.62 10.44
C PRO A 262 -2.66 24.15 11.27
N TRP A 263 -2.50 24.65 12.51
CA TRP A 263 -1.40 24.25 13.40
C TRP A 263 -1.39 22.75 13.75
N ARG A 264 -2.55 22.08 13.85
CA ARG A 264 -2.60 20.63 14.13
C ARG A 264 -2.09 19.81 12.94
N VAL A 265 -2.31 20.30 11.73
CA VAL A 265 -1.80 19.70 10.49
C VAL A 265 -0.30 19.93 10.42
N VAL A 266 0.18 21.16 10.68
CA VAL A 266 1.62 21.48 10.76
C VAL A 266 2.33 20.55 11.76
N MET A 267 1.79 20.41 12.98
CA MET A 267 2.40 19.55 14.00
C MET A 267 2.46 18.08 13.56
N GLY A 268 1.43 17.59 12.88
CA GLY A 268 1.40 16.24 12.31
C GLY A 268 2.45 16.05 11.20
N LEU A 269 2.60 17.03 10.31
CA LEU A 269 3.62 17.02 9.25
C LEU A 269 5.03 17.06 9.86
N VAL A 270 5.28 17.94 10.84
CA VAL A 270 6.57 18.01 11.55
C VAL A 270 6.90 16.67 12.21
N LEU A 271 5.96 16.05 12.90
CA LEU A 271 6.17 14.73 13.52
C LEU A 271 6.49 13.65 12.49
N THR A 272 5.79 13.68 11.35
CA THR A 272 6.03 12.77 10.23
C THR A 272 7.46 12.95 9.70
N THR A 273 7.88 14.21 9.46
CA THR A 273 9.22 14.53 9.00
C THR A 273 10.29 14.09 10.00
N VAL A 274 10.10 14.36 11.29
CA VAL A 274 11.03 13.92 12.34
C VAL A 274 11.17 12.40 12.32
N MET A 275 10.07 11.65 12.20
CA MET A 275 10.13 10.19 12.13
C MET A 275 10.88 9.69 10.88
N VAL A 276 10.63 10.29 9.71
CA VAL A 276 11.36 9.94 8.48
C VAL A 276 12.85 10.24 8.63
N VAL A 277 13.20 11.40 9.16
CA VAL A 277 14.59 11.82 9.38
C VAL A 277 15.29 10.89 10.37
N LEU A 278 14.63 10.52 11.48
CA LEU A 278 15.17 9.56 12.46
C LEU A 278 15.42 8.17 11.86
N LEU A 279 14.62 7.76 10.87
CA LEU A 279 14.81 6.48 10.18
C LEU A 279 15.91 6.53 9.13
N VAL A 280 16.16 7.69 8.50
CA VAL A 280 17.09 7.84 7.37
C VAL A 280 18.49 8.27 7.81
N LEU A 281 18.62 9.17 8.80
CA LEU A 281 19.92 9.71 9.25
C LEU A 281 20.92 8.72 9.87
N PRO A 282 20.53 7.60 10.52
CA PRO A 282 21.50 6.72 11.18
C PRO A 282 22.44 5.95 10.23
N TRP A 283 22.32 6.12 8.92
CA TRP A 283 22.91 5.26 7.90
C TRP A 283 23.64 6.05 6.81
#